data_AF-A0AAU1BLT7-F1
#
_entry.id   AF-A0AAU1BLT7-F1
#
_cell.length_a   1.000
_cell.length_b   1.000
_cell.length_c   1.000
_cell.angle_alpha   90.00
_cell.angle_beta   90.00
_cell.angle_gamma   90.00
#
_symmetry.space_group_name_H-M   'P 1'
#
loop_
_entity.id
_entity.type
_entity.pdbx_description
1 polymer ?
#
loop_
_entity_poly.entity_id
_entity_poly.type
_entity_poly.pdbx_seq_one_letter_code
_entity_poly.pdbx_strand_id
1 'polypeptide(L)'
;MKHLVLYGSNLVRIPPEIGAMTSLEEFSPYTSHRLHWFPYEITRCANLRESTVSTRSLYGNFKYRPPFPRLRPTGAAVDEPHLGDLDPHGWGATGIVTCSVCDQAVAGGSLRQVWTSRRVATDALPLLVNACSSRCVDALPAPAQGYVPTPHRGGPDVEQPVRG
;
A
#
# COMPACT_ATOMS: atom_id res chain seq x y z
N MET A 1 18.36 -10.26 6.26
CA MET A 1 17.19 -10.87 6.94
C MET A 1 16.33 -11.56 5.90
N LYS A 2 15.95 -12.82 6.10
CA LYS A 2 15.21 -13.62 5.11
C LYS A 2 13.72 -13.81 5.43
N HIS A 3 13.36 -13.83 6.72
CA HIS A 3 11.99 -14.04 7.17
C HIS A 3 11.58 -12.85 8.03
N LEU A 4 10.48 -12.19 7.69
CA LEU A 4 9.87 -11.13 8.48
C LEU A 4 8.52 -11.60 8.99
N VAL A 5 8.52 -12.12 10.23
CA VAL A 5 7.33 -12.60 10.92
C VAL A 5 6.89 -11.57 11.93
N LEU A 6 5.70 -11.01 11.73
CA LEU A 6 5.09 -9.97 12.56
C LEU A 6 3.84 -10.49 13.25
N TYR A 7 3.85 -11.76 13.69
CA TYR A 7 2.67 -12.43 14.24
C TYR A 7 2.08 -11.66 15.44
N GLY A 8 0.77 -11.42 15.42
CA GLY A 8 0.04 -10.79 16.53
C GLY A 8 0.48 -9.37 16.87
N SER A 9 1.14 -8.67 15.95
CA SER A 9 1.64 -7.32 16.20
C SER A 9 0.51 -6.28 16.19
N ASN A 10 0.69 -5.22 16.98
CA ASN A 10 -0.18 -4.04 16.98
C ASN A 10 0.21 -3.01 15.92
N LEU A 11 1.04 -3.42 14.94
CA LEU A 11 1.47 -2.55 13.85
C LEU A 11 0.27 -2.12 13.01
N VAL A 12 0.29 -0.85 12.64
CA VAL A 12 -0.72 -0.25 11.77
C VAL A 12 -0.23 -0.17 10.32
N ARG A 13 1.09 -0.08 10.14
CA ARG A 13 1.77 0.12 8.85
C ARG A 13 3.10 -0.62 8.78
N ILE A 14 3.51 -0.94 7.55
CA ILE A 14 4.89 -1.28 7.19
C ILE A 14 5.52 -0.06 6.51
N PRO A 15 6.76 0.33 6.86
CA PRO A 15 7.39 1.50 6.26
C PRO A 15 8.00 1.16 4.89
N PRO A 16 8.13 2.12 3.96
CA PRO A 16 8.54 1.88 2.57
C PRO A 16 9.95 1.28 2.42
N GLU A 17 10.81 1.42 3.43
CA GLU A 17 12.16 0.85 3.50
C GLU A 17 12.15 -0.69 3.40
N ILE A 18 11.00 -1.35 3.59
CA ILE A 18 10.87 -2.79 3.31
C ILE A 18 11.31 -3.13 1.88
N GLY A 19 11.12 -2.23 0.91
CA GLY A 19 11.54 -2.45 -0.48
C GLY A 19 13.06 -2.57 -0.66
N ALA A 20 13.86 -2.12 0.30
CA ALA A 20 15.31 -2.30 0.31
C ALA A 20 15.76 -3.66 0.87
N MET A 21 14.83 -4.48 1.39
CA MET A 21 15.12 -5.80 1.94
C MET A 21 15.30 -6.84 0.82
N THR A 22 16.36 -6.70 0.02
CA THR A 22 16.64 -7.55 -1.15
C THR A 22 16.79 -9.03 -0.83
N SER A 23 17.13 -9.41 0.40
CA SER A 23 17.22 -10.81 0.84
C SER A 23 15.93 -11.37 1.46
N LEU A 24 14.85 -10.59 1.54
CA LEU A 24 13.59 -11.05 2.13
C LEU A 24 12.96 -12.13 1.25
N GLU A 25 12.69 -13.28 1.83
CA GLU A 25 12.10 -14.46 1.17
C GLU A 25 10.67 -14.73 1.64
N GLU A 26 10.37 -14.43 2.91
CA GLU A 26 9.06 -14.66 3.54
C GLU A 26 8.56 -13.43 4.31
N PHE A 27 7.30 -13.05 4.08
CA PHE A 27 6.61 -11.97 4.79
C PHE A 27 5.30 -12.45 5.44
N SER A 28 5.29 -12.56 6.76
CA SER A 28 4.15 -13.10 7.52
C SER A 28 3.68 -12.15 8.62
N PRO A 29 2.80 -11.18 8.31
CA PRO A 29 2.12 -10.36 9.31
C PRO A 29 0.82 -11.02 9.81
N TYR A 30 0.69 -12.34 9.70
CA TYR A 30 -0.52 -13.05 10.09
C TYR A 30 -0.96 -12.68 11.51
N THR A 31 -2.27 -12.62 11.75
CA THR A 31 -2.92 -12.13 12.98
C THR A 31 -2.65 -10.67 13.40
N SER A 32 -1.91 -9.88 12.62
CA SER A 32 -1.79 -8.42 12.82
C SER A 32 -3.01 -7.68 12.27
N HIS A 33 -4.15 -7.78 12.93
CA HIS A 33 -5.43 -7.27 12.42
C HIS A 33 -5.49 -5.75 12.26
N ARG A 34 -4.58 -5.00 12.89
CA ARG A 34 -4.48 -3.55 12.75
C ARG A 34 -3.61 -3.12 11.58
N LEU A 35 -2.89 -4.04 10.93
CA LEU A 35 -1.99 -3.74 9.83
C LEU A 35 -2.79 -3.59 8.54
N HIS A 36 -3.04 -2.34 8.13
CA HIS A 36 -3.82 -2.03 6.92
C HIS A 36 -3.07 -1.14 5.93
N TRP A 37 -1.92 -0.58 6.32
CA TRP A 37 -1.07 0.20 5.43
C TRP A 37 0.14 -0.62 4.97
N PHE A 38 0.07 -1.12 3.74
CA PHE A 38 1.19 -1.79 3.08
C PHE A 38 1.78 -0.86 2.03
N PRO A 39 3.10 -0.62 2.05
CA PRO A 39 3.77 0.25 1.09
C PRO A 39 3.90 -0.49 -0.24
N TYR A 40 3.73 0.23 -1.36
CA TYR A 40 3.94 -0.34 -2.69
C TYR A 40 5.35 -0.90 -2.89
N GLU A 41 6.33 -0.35 -2.18
CA GLU A 41 7.74 -0.71 -2.19
C GLU A 41 7.99 -2.17 -1.83
N ILE A 42 7.07 -2.87 -1.15
CA ILE A 42 7.18 -4.32 -0.89
C ILE A 42 7.29 -5.14 -2.19
N THR A 43 6.79 -4.60 -3.32
CA THR A 43 6.92 -5.22 -4.65
C THR A 43 8.36 -5.25 -5.16
N ARG A 44 9.28 -4.51 -4.54
CA ARG A 44 10.71 -4.46 -4.90
C ARG A 44 11.54 -5.54 -4.23
N CYS A 45 10.97 -6.27 -3.27
CA CYS A 45 11.62 -7.41 -2.63
C CYS A 45 11.76 -8.56 -3.62
N ALA A 46 12.82 -8.56 -4.43
CA ALA A 46 12.98 -9.48 -5.56
C ALA A 46 13.02 -10.97 -5.17
N ASN A 47 13.40 -11.28 -3.93
CA ASN A 47 13.46 -12.67 -3.43
C ASN A 47 12.20 -13.09 -2.65
N LEU A 48 11.22 -12.20 -2.47
CA LEU A 48 10.01 -12.46 -1.68
C LEU A 48 9.11 -13.43 -2.45
N ARG A 49 9.06 -14.66 -1.98
CA ARG A 49 8.35 -15.77 -2.64
C ARG A 49 7.13 -16.24 -1.86
N GLU A 50 7.12 -16.02 -0.55
CA GLU A 50 6.06 -16.44 0.36
C GLU A 50 5.52 -15.27 1.16
N SER A 51 4.20 -15.18 1.22
CA SER A 51 3.51 -14.30 2.15
C SER A 51 2.43 -15.08 2.90
N THR A 52 2.16 -14.68 4.14
CA THR A 52 0.99 -15.17 4.89
C THR A 52 0.26 -13.99 5.49
N VAL A 53 -0.77 -13.54 4.80
CA VAL A 53 -1.53 -12.34 5.17
C VAL A 53 -3.01 -12.67 5.30
N SER A 54 -3.66 -12.18 6.37
CA SER A 54 -5.10 -12.34 6.53
C SER A 54 -5.85 -11.43 5.55
N THR A 55 -6.11 -11.92 4.34
CA THR A 55 -6.93 -11.21 3.32
C THR A 55 -8.29 -10.81 3.88
N ARG A 56 -8.88 -11.64 4.77
CA ARG A 56 -10.11 -11.31 5.49
C ARG A 56 -9.96 -10.09 6.41
N SER A 57 -8.80 -9.87 7.02
CA SER A 57 -8.54 -8.67 7.82
C SER A 57 -8.34 -7.44 6.95
N LEU A 58 -7.78 -7.60 5.76
CA LEU A 58 -7.51 -6.50 4.83
C LEU A 58 -8.73 -6.03 4.05
N TYR A 59 -9.49 -6.97 3.51
CA TYR A 59 -10.60 -6.70 2.60
C TYR A 59 -11.97 -7.03 3.22
N GLY A 60 -11.99 -7.61 4.42
CA GLY A 60 -13.21 -8.15 5.00
C GLY A 60 -13.64 -9.47 4.37
N ASN A 61 -14.90 -9.82 4.57
CA ASN A 61 -15.56 -10.98 3.97
C ASN A 61 -16.79 -10.52 3.16
N PHE A 62 -17.48 -11.44 2.51
CA PHE A 62 -18.64 -11.11 1.67
C PHE A 62 -19.80 -10.42 2.42
N LYS A 63 -19.97 -10.65 3.73
CA LYS A 63 -20.99 -10.00 4.56
C LYS A 63 -20.54 -8.63 5.07
N TYR A 64 -19.24 -8.48 5.34
CA TYR A 64 -18.65 -7.27 5.88
C TYR A 64 -17.34 -6.97 5.18
N ARG A 65 -17.39 -6.02 4.26
CA ARG A 65 -16.30 -5.62 3.37
C ARG A 65 -16.11 -4.11 3.54
N PRO A 66 -15.27 -3.68 4.50
CA PRO A 66 -15.05 -2.26 4.71
C PRO A 66 -14.34 -1.67 3.49
N PRO A 67 -14.66 -0.43 3.10
CA PRO A 67 -13.88 0.27 2.08
C PRO A 67 -12.45 0.52 2.59
N PHE A 68 -11.52 0.69 1.66
CA PHE A 68 -10.18 1.17 2.01
C PHE A 68 -10.26 2.52 2.71
N PRO A 69 -9.29 2.85 3.59
CA PRO A 69 -9.16 4.19 4.12
C PRO A 69 -9.20 5.23 2.99
N ARG A 70 -10.00 6.29 3.17
CA ARG A 70 -10.07 7.39 2.18
C ARG A 70 -8.76 8.18 2.22
N LEU A 71 -8.05 8.17 1.11
CA LEU A 71 -6.82 8.93 0.91
C LEU A 71 -7.13 10.42 0.74
N ARG A 72 -6.16 11.25 1.12
CA ARG A 72 -6.25 12.70 0.96
C ARG A 72 -6.35 13.09 -0.52
N PRO A 73 -7.01 14.22 -0.84
CA PRO A 73 -7.03 14.73 -2.19
C PRO A 73 -5.62 14.95 -2.73
N THR A 74 -5.44 14.54 -3.98
CA THR A 74 -4.30 14.91 -4.79
C THR A 74 -4.07 16.43 -4.81
N GLY A 75 -2.81 16.87 -4.65
CA GLY A 75 -2.49 18.30 -4.71
C GLY A 75 -3.12 19.11 -3.57
N ALA A 76 -3.64 18.46 -2.52
CA ALA A 76 -3.84 19.13 -1.25
C ALA A 76 -2.50 19.77 -0.88
N ALA A 77 -2.50 21.08 -0.62
CA ALA A 77 -1.31 21.83 -0.25
C ALA A 77 -0.71 21.22 1.03
N VAL A 78 0.16 20.24 0.85
CA VAL A 78 1.22 19.94 1.79
C VAL A 78 2.32 20.91 1.44
N ASP A 79 2.64 21.79 2.38
CA ASP A 79 3.84 22.60 2.25
C ASP A 79 5.02 21.63 2.01
N GLU A 80 5.67 21.76 0.85
CA GLU A 80 6.85 21.00 0.39
C GLU A 80 7.85 20.64 1.52
N PRO A 81 8.15 21.52 2.52
CA PRO A 81 9.05 21.15 3.63
C PRO A 81 8.56 20.04 4.56
N HIS A 82 7.30 19.56 4.49
CA HIS A 82 6.72 18.62 5.47
C HIS A 82 6.57 17.18 4.98
N LEU A 83 6.96 16.85 3.74
CA LEU A 83 6.88 15.46 3.26
C LEU A 83 7.84 14.51 4.01
N GLY A 84 8.77 15.02 4.81
CA GLY A 84 9.63 14.21 5.69
C GLY A 84 9.08 13.96 7.10
N ASP A 85 8.01 14.66 7.51
CA ASP A 85 7.43 14.57 8.86
C ASP A 85 5.89 14.62 8.79
N LEU A 86 5.31 13.50 8.36
CA LEU A 86 3.89 13.35 8.12
C LEU A 86 3.22 12.59 9.27
N ASP A 87 1.99 12.99 9.62
CA ASP A 87 1.13 12.17 10.47
C ASP A 87 0.74 10.88 9.73
N PRO A 88 1.26 9.72 10.15
CA PRO A 88 1.04 8.48 9.44
C PRO A 88 -0.37 7.94 9.59
N HIS A 89 -1.20 8.48 10.50
CA HIS A 89 -2.62 8.12 10.55
C HIS A 89 -3.38 8.65 9.32
N GLY A 90 -3.03 9.86 8.85
CA GLY A 90 -3.64 10.47 7.68
C GLY A 90 -2.94 10.14 6.35
N TRP A 91 -1.64 9.85 6.39
CA TRP A 91 -0.80 9.68 5.19
C TRP A 91 -0.38 8.24 4.91
N GLY A 92 -0.52 7.34 5.89
CA GLY A 92 -0.04 5.96 5.79
C GLY A 92 1.49 5.81 5.88
N ALA A 93 2.23 6.90 5.90
CA ALA A 93 3.68 6.96 6.01
C ALA A 93 4.10 8.15 6.89
N THR A 94 5.26 8.05 7.53
CA THR A 94 5.87 9.16 8.29
C THR A 94 6.68 10.10 7.40
N GLY A 95 7.03 9.66 6.19
CA GLY A 95 7.67 10.49 5.17
C GLY A 95 7.48 9.91 3.77
N ILE A 96 7.35 10.78 2.77
CA ILE A 96 7.12 10.45 1.37
C ILE A 96 8.09 11.29 0.53
N VAL A 97 9.33 10.83 0.42
CA VAL A 97 10.40 11.56 -0.28
C VAL A 97 10.61 11.07 -1.71
N THR A 98 10.26 9.82 -2.02
CA THR A 98 10.47 9.19 -3.33
C THR A 98 9.17 8.60 -3.88
N CYS A 99 9.05 8.61 -5.19
CA CYS A 99 7.93 8.07 -5.92
C CYS A 99 7.99 6.53 -5.89
N SER A 100 6.90 5.90 -5.48
CA SER A 100 6.77 4.44 -5.46
C SER A 100 6.94 3.79 -6.83
N VAL A 101 6.76 4.54 -7.93
CA VAL A 101 6.75 4.03 -9.31
C VAL A 101 8.05 4.29 -10.06
N CYS A 102 8.59 5.52 -9.99
CA CYS A 102 9.77 5.92 -10.77
C CYS A 102 11.01 6.24 -9.94
N ASP A 103 10.93 6.11 -8.61
CA ASP A 103 11.99 6.40 -7.65
C ASP A 103 12.52 7.85 -7.63
N GLN A 104 11.93 8.75 -8.42
CA GLN A 104 12.26 10.16 -8.40
C GLN A 104 11.68 10.85 -7.16
N ALA A 105 12.29 11.98 -6.78
CA ALA A 105 11.80 12.78 -5.67
C ALA A 105 10.33 13.20 -5.86
N VAL A 106 9.56 13.17 -4.78
CA VAL A 106 8.19 13.66 -4.77
C VAL A 106 8.19 15.09 -4.25
N ALA A 107 7.69 16.01 -5.06
CA ALA A 107 7.36 17.36 -4.63
C ALA A 107 5.96 17.35 -3.98
N GLY A 108 5.77 18.01 -2.84
CA GLY A 108 4.49 18.17 -2.12
C GLY A 108 3.29 18.44 -3.02
N GLY A 109 3.38 19.42 -3.93
CA GLY A 109 2.28 19.76 -4.85
C GLY A 109 1.97 18.69 -5.91
N SER A 110 2.89 17.76 -6.11
CA SER A 110 2.82 16.71 -7.13
C SER A 110 2.36 15.35 -6.57
N LEU A 111 2.25 15.20 -5.25
CA LEU A 111 1.92 13.93 -4.61
C LEU A 111 0.50 13.45 -4.98
N ARG A 112 0.45 12.22 -5.47
CA ARG A 112 -0.73 11.48 -5.89
C ARG A 112 -0.74 10.17 -5.11
N GLN A 113 -1.53 10.10 -4.04
CA GLN A 113 -1.73 8.84 -3.32
C GLN A 113 -2.90 8.05 -3.91
N VAL A 114 -2.65 6.78 -4.19
CA VAL A 114 -3.69 5.83 -4.63
C VAL A 114 -3.49 4.48 -3.94
N TRP A 115 -4.57 3.74 -3.81
CA TRP A 115 -4.57 2.32 -3.49
C TRP A 115 -4.56 1.50 -4.76
N THR A 116 -3.83 0.39 -4.76
CA THR A 116 -3.92 -0.66 -5.77
C THR A 116 -3.83 -2.03 -5.10
N SER A 117 -4.63 -3.00 -5.54
CA SER A 117 -4.51 -4.37 -5.04
C SER A 117 -3.53 -5.14 -5.92
N ARG A 118 -2.48 -5.73 -5.34
CA ARG A 118 -1.46 -6.46 -6.10
C ARG A 118 -1.12 -7.75 -5.40
N ARG A 119 -0.79 -8.77 -6.18
CA ARG A 119 -0.19 -9.99 -5.64
C ARG A 119 1.24 -9.67 -5.23
N VAL A 120 1.58 -9.97 -3.98
CA VAL A 120 2.93 -9.91 -3.42
C VAL A 120 3.21 -11.30 -2.91
N ALA A 121 4.20 -11.97 -3.50
CA ALA A 121 4.39 -13.41 -3.31
C ALA A 121 3.09 -14.20 -3.56
N THR A 122 2.48 -14.75 -2.52
CA THR A 122 1.34 -15.65 -2.60
C THR A 122 -0.01 -14.97 -2.34
N ASP A 123 -0.03 -13.85 -1.62
CA ASP A 123 -1.26 -13.14 -1.23
C ASP A 123 -1.50 -11.87 -2.06
N ALA A 124 -2.77 -11.46 -2.15
CA ALA A 124 -3.13 -10.14 -2.64
C ALA A 124 -3.16 -9.15 -1.47
N LEU A 125 -2.49 -8.01 -1.64
CA LEU A 125 -2.45 -6.93 -0.66
C LEU A 125 -2.92 -5.60 -1.26
N PRO A 126 -3.55 -4.73 -0.46
CA PRO A 126 -3.81 -3.35 -0.85
C PRO A 126 -2.57 -2.52 -0.57
N LEU A 127 -1.95 -2.05 -1.63
CA LEU A 127 -0.72 -1.29 -1.60
C LEU A 127 -1.01 0.19 -1.72
N LEU A 128 -0.47 0.97 -0.77
CA LEU A 128 -0.43 2.42 -0.84
C LEU A 128 0.69 2.82 -1.81
N VAL A 129 0.32 3.52 -2.88
CA VAL A 129 1.25 4.09 -3.85
C VAL A 129 1.37 5.58 -3.57
N ASN A 130 2.60 6.06 -3.47
CA ASN A 130 2.94 7.48 -3.44
C ASN A 130 3.54 7.87 -4.78
N ALA A 131 2.75 8.44 -5.69
CA ALA A 131 3.20 8.80 -7.03
C ALA A 131 3.47 10.30 -7.16
N CYS A 132 4.50 10.69 -7.92
CA CYS A 132 4.84 12.10 -8.20
C CYS A 132 4.03 12.73 -9.36
N SER A 133 3.19 11.96 -10.04
CA SER A 133 2.44 12.43 -11.21
C SER A 133 1.30 11.49 -11.58
N SER A 134 0.34 11.98 -12.38
CA SER A 134 -0.66 11.11 -13.02
C SER A 134 -0.01 10.05 -13.91
N ARG A 135 1.04 10.42 -14.66
CA ARG A 135 1.81 9.46 -15.47
C ARG A 135 2.32 8.27 -14.66
N CYS A 136 2.77 8.50 -13.42
CA CYS A 136 3.19 7.40 -12.55
C CYS A 136 2.01 6.55 -12.08
N VAL A 137 0.84 7.15 -11.82
CA VAL A 137 -0.38 6.40 -11.51
C VAL A 137 -0.82 5.55 -12.71
N ASP A 138 -0.80 6.12 -13.92
CA ASP A 138 -1.19 5.44 -15.16
C ASP A 138 -0.21 4.33 -15.57
N ALA A 139 1.04 4.42 -15.12
CA ALA A 139 2.07 3.40 -15.33
C ALA A 139 1.97 2.22 -14.34
N LEU A 140 1.07 2.27 -13.36
CA LEU A 140 0.90 1.16 -12.42
C LEU A 140 0.48 -0.11 -13.15
N PRO A 141 1.07 -1.27 -12.83
CA PRO A 141 0.61 -2.54 -13.36
C PRO A 141 -0.85 -2.81 -13.01
N ALA A 142 -1.53 -3.60 -13.83
CA ALA A 142 -2.92 -3.99 -13.60
C ALA A 142 -3.11 -4.58 -12.17
N PRO A 143 -4.16 -4.18 -11.44
CA PRO A 143 -4.47 -4.76 -10.15
C PRO A 143 -4.72 -6.28 -10.22
N ALA A 144 -4.61 -6.94 -9.07
CA ALA A 144 -4.89 -8.36 -8.93
C ALA A 144 -6.34 -8.68 -9.32
N GLN A 145 -6.53 -9.77 -10.05
CA GLN A 145 -7.85 -10.25 -10.45
C GLN A 145 -8.75 -10.51 -9.24
N GLY A 146 -10.04 -10.15 -9.36
CA GLY A 146 -11.02 -10.30 -8.28
C GLY A 146 -11.00 -9.17 -7.24
N TYR A 147 -10.14 -8.17 -7.41
CA TYR A 147 -10.08 -6.94 -6.62
C TYR A 147 -10.39 -5.71 -7.49
N VAL A 148 -10.49 -4.53 -6.88
CA VAL A 148 -10.83 -3.28 -7.58
C VAL A 148 -9.90 -3.11 -8.80
N PRO A 149 -10.45 -3.00 -10.03
CA PRO A 149 -9.67 -3.16 -11.26
C PRO A 149 -8.85 -1.93 -11.65
N THR A 150 -9.01 -0.82 -10.92
CA THR A 150 -8.31 0.45 -11.19
C THR A 150 -7.72 1.01 -9.89
N PRO A 151 -6.62 1.78 -9.96
CA PRO A 151 -6.16 2.56 -8.82
C PRO A 151 -7.26 3.49 -8.31
N HIS A 152 -7.44 3.57 -6.99
CA HIS A 152 -8.55 4.31 -6.38
C HIS A 152 -8.12 5.05 -5.11
N ARG A 153 -8.91 6.02 -4.66
CA ARG A 153 -8.62 6.78 -3.43
C ARG A 153 -9.19 6.17 -2.16
N GLY A 154 -9.88 5.03 -2.24
CA GLY A 154 -10.55 4.45 -1.08
C GLY A 154 -11.81 5.23 -0.69
N GLY A 155 -12.36 4.92 0.47
CA GLY A 155 -13.64 5.43 0.93
C GLY A 155 -14.85 4.62 0.45
N PRO A 156 -16.04 4.93 0.97
CA PRO A 156 -17.27 4.14 0.77
C PRO A 156 -17.71 4.02 -0.69
N ASP A 157 -17.30 4.94 -1.55
CA ASP A 157 -17.68 4.99 -2.97
C ASP A 157 -16.87 4.01 -3.84
N VAL A 158 -15.89 3.29 -3.26
CA VAL A 158 -15.13 2.28 -3.99
C VAL A 158 -15.94 1.00 -4.12
N GLU A 159 -16.44 0.77 -5.33
CA GLU A 159 -17.10 -0.47 -5.69
C GLU A 159 -16.07 -1.62 -5.76
N GLN A 160 -16.22 -2.58 -4.87
CA GLN A 160 -15.42 -3.80 -4.92
C GLN A 160 -16.11 -4.83 -5.81
N PRO A 161 -15.36 -5.60 -6.62
CA PRO A 161 -15.95 -6.59 -7.52
C PRO A 161 -16.91 -7.53 -6.81
N VAL A 162 -18.06 -7.75 -7.43
CA VAL A 162 -18.96 -8.85 -7.08
C VAL A 162 -18.22 -10.15 -7.32
N ARG A 163 -18.52 -11.18 -6.52
CA ARG A 163 -17.91 -12.49 -6.69
C ARG A 163 -18.18 -12.98 -8.13
N GLY A 164 -17.13 -13.48 -8.79
CA GLY A 164 -17.30 -14.43 -9.90
C GLY A 164 -17.75 -15.78 -9.38
#